data_AF-A0A6S8YWU2-F1
#
_entry.id   AF-A0A6S8YWU2-F1
#
_cell.length_a   1.000
_cell.length_b   1.000
_cell.length_c   1.000
_cell.angle_alpha   90.00
_cell.angle_beta   90.00
_cell.angle_gamma   90.00
#
_symmetry.space_group_name_H-M   'P 1'
#
loop_
_entity.id
_entity.type
_entity.pdbx_description
1 polymer ?
#
loop_
_entity_poly.entity_id
_entity_poly.type
_entity_poly.pdbx_seq_one_letter_code
_entity_poly.pdbx_strand_id
1 'polypeptide(L)'
;MKMTGLETIQKLRQESFNEKTEKKLLSHPYLTAAKNGTLTKSQRRAFAREQYLIQLSDARSFASLAGHEGFAPTSLSDAIAPKPNPPESPVDLFQFLLGGELYAAPLLLEYAKQLDLDEESLKSPNSDYCISAKAQAYPSYWARLALSKQRAAGAAACAVNFPAWGRMCQRLLEALRDGEAYPEYTSDDDAGLAFVKFFATPIEDLDVMAATIIEEENVSYEELVEPVRLLQEYEIMFWDAIFEA
;
A
#
# COMPACT_ATOMS: atom_id res chain seq x y z
N MET A 1 -18.56 -25.16 -14.42
CA MET A 1 -17.14 -25.34 -14.07
C MET A 1 -16.80 -24.23 -13.09
N LYS A 2 -16.13 -24.53 -11.97
CA LYS A 2 -15.72 -23.49 -11.01
C LYS A 2 -14.57 -22.69 -11.64
N MET A 3 -14.60 -21.36 -11.51
CA MET A 3 -13.50 -20.51 -11.98
C MET A 3 -12.23 -20.80 -11.17
N THR A 4 -11.08 -20.81 -11.84
CA THR A 4 -9.76 -20.80 -11.18
C THR A 4 -9.54 -19.48 -10.45
N GLY A 5 -8.53 -19.41 -9.58
CA GLY A 5 -8.13 -18.18 -8.90
C GLY A 5 -7.68 -17.11 -9.90
N LEU A 6 -6.94 -17.50 -10.95
CA LEU A 6 -6.50 -16.59 -12.00
C LEU A 6 -7.69 -16.05 -12.83
N GLU A 7 -8.64 -16.91 -13.21
CA GLU A 7 -9.86 -16.49 -13.89
C GLU A 7 -10.70 -15.53 -13.01
N THR A 8 -10.72 -15.78 -11.70
CA THR A 8 -11.39 -14.92 -10.72
C THR A 8 -10.75 -13.53 -10.65
N ILE A 9 -9.42 -13.46 -10.57
CA ILE A 9 -8.67 -12.18 -10.58
C ILE A 9 -8.90 -11.43 -11.90
N GLN A 10 -8.83 -12.14 -13.04
CA GLN A 10 -9.07 -11.53 -14.34
C GLN A 10 -10.48 -10.96 -14.45
N LYS A 11 -11.49 -11.68 -13.94
CA LYS A 11 -12.88 -11.20 -13.92
C LYS A 11 -13.04 -9.97 -13.01
N LEU A 12 -12.43 -9.95 -11.82
CA LEU A 12 -12.45 -8.77 -10.93
C LEU A 12 -11.84 -7.53 -11.59
N ARG A 13 -10.75 -7.67 -12.37
CA ARG A 13 -10.14 -6.55 -13.11
C ARG A 13 -11.03 -6.01 -14.24
N GLN A 14 -11.97 -6.81 -14.74
CA GLN A 14 -12.94 -6.41 -15.76
C GLN A 14 -14.21 -5.79 -15.17
N GLU A 15 -14.33 -5.74 -13.84
CA GLU A 15 -15.48 -5.13 -13.20
C GLU A 15 -15.52 -3.62 -13.44
N SER A 16 -16.73 -3.08 -13.63
CA SER A 16 -16.88 -1.66 -13.95
C SER A 16 -16.42 -0.73 -12.84
N PHE A 17 -16.40 -1.19 -11.59
CA PHE A 17 -15.85 -0.41 -10.48
C PHE A 17 -14.32 -0.28 -10.60
N ASN A 18 -13.63 -1.35 -11.03
CA ASN A 18 -12.18 -1.36 -11.19
C ASN A 18 -11.77 -0.34 -12.26
N GLU A 19 -12.37 -0.41 -13.45
CA GLU A 19 -12.09 0.53 -14.54
C GLU A 19 -12.31 2.00 -14.13
N LYS A 20 -13.41 2.27 -13.41
CA LYS A 20 -13.74 3.62 -12.93
C LYS A 20 -12.72 4.11 -11.91
N THR A 21 -12.33 3.26 -10.96
CA THR A 21 -11.37 3.62 -9.91
C THR A 21 -9.98 3.82 -10.49
N GLU A 22 -9.47 2.91 -11.31
CA GLU A 22 -8.17 3.07 -11.96
C GLU A 22 -8.08 4.38 -12.77
N LYS A 23 -9.14 4.72 -13.50
CA LYS A 23 -9.20 6.00 -14.23
C LYS A 23 -9.10 7.21 -13.30
N LYS A 24 -9.78 7.18 -12.15
CA LYS A 24 -9.70 8.25 -11.15
C LYS A 24 -8.30 8.36 -10.55
N LEU A 25 -7.71 7.23 -10.16
CA LEU A 25 -6.35 7.17 -9.62
C LEU A 25 -5.34 7.76 -10.62
N LEU A 26 -5.30 7.25 -11.85
CA LEU A 26 -4.31 7.68 -12.86
C LEU A 26 -4.41 9.17 -13.26
N SER A 27 -5.54 9.82 -12.99
CA SER A 27 -5.78 11.25 -13.23
C SER A 27 -5.92 12.06 -11.95
N HIS A 28 -5.50 11.51 -10.81
CA HIS A 28 -5.71 12.14 -9.50
C HIS A 28 -5.01 13.52 -9.41
N PRO A 29 -5.63 14.53 -8.77
CA PRO A 29 -5.06 15.86 -8.60
C PRO A 29 -3.66 15.89 -7.98
N TYR A 30 -3.38 15.00 -7.02
CA TYR A 30 -2.05 14.86 -6.42
C TYR A 30 -0.95 14.58 -7.46
N LEU A 31 -1.20 13.64 -8.38
CA LEU A 31 -0.25 13.33 -9.46
C LEU A 31 -0.15 14.46 -10.49
N THR A 32 -1.27 15.14 -10.75
CA THR A 32 -1.28 16.30 -11.65
C THR A 32 -0.46 17.45 -11.07
N ALA A 33 -0.61 17.73 -9.77
CA ALA A 33 0.19 18.73 -9.07
C ALA A 33 1.67 18.35 -9.03
N ALA A 34 1.99 17.06 -8.82
CA ALA A 34 3.37 16.57 -8.88
C ALA A 34 3.99 16.85 -10.25
N LYS A 35 3.29 16.45 -11.32
CA LYS A 35 3.76 16.66 -12.70
C LYS A 35 3.96 18.13 -13.06
N ASN A 36 3.14 19.01 -12.50
CA ASN A 36 3.21 20.45 -12.77
C ASN A 36 4.18 21.20 -11.85
N GLY A 37 4.89 20.51 -10.95
CA GLY A 37 5.78 21.14 -9.97
C GLY A 37 5.04 21.98 -8.91
N THR A 38 3.74 21.77 -8.73
CA THR A 38 2.91 22.51 -7.77
C THR A 38 2.55 21.70 -6.53
N LEU A 39 3.01 20.44 -6.42
CA LEU A 39 2.81 19.63 -5.23
C LEU A 39 3.59 20.20 -4.05
N THR A 40 2.90 20.53 -2.97
CA THR A 40 3.50 21.25 -1.86
C THR A 40 4.32 20.32 -0.96
N LYS A 41 5.21 20.91 -0.15
CA LYS A 41 5.90 20.16 0.92
C LYS A 41 4.92 19.64 1.98
N SER A 42 3.82 20.34 2.25
CA SER A 42 2.76 19.91 3.19
C SER A 42 2.13 18.59 2.73
N GLN A 43 1.73 18.52 1.46
CA GLN A 43 1.11 17.33 0.86
C GLN A 43 2.07 16.13 0.86
N ARG A 44 3.36 16.36 0.57
CA ARG A 44 4.38 15.30 0.66
C ARG A 44 4.63 14.84 2.11
N ARG A 45 4.61 15.77 3.08
CA ARG A 45 4.69 15.44 4.51
C ARG A 45 3.46 14.63 4.95
N ALA A 46 2.27 14.98 4.47
CA ALA A 46 1.05 14.21 4.71
C ALA A 46 1.14 12.79 4.16
N PHE A 47 1.65 12.62 2.93
CA PHE A 47 1.94 11.30 2.36
C PHE A 47 2.84 10.46 3.28
N ALA A 48 3.97 11.03 3.76
CA ALA A 48 4.89 10.31 4.65
C ALA A 48 4.23 9.91 5.98
N ARG A 49 3.44 10.82 6.58
CA ARG A 49 2.74 10.59 7.86
C ARG A 49 1.66 9.52 7.77
N GLU A 50 0.82 9.59 6.75
CA GLU A 50 -0.24 8.61 6.55
C GLU A 50 0.34 7.24 6.24
N GLN A 51 1.34 7.17 5.35
CA GLN A 51 2.03 5.92 5.01
C GLN A 51 2.71 5.29 6.22
N TYR A 52 3.24 6.08 7.15
CA TYR A 52 3.86 5.55 8.36
C TYR A 52 2.88 4.72 9.19
N LEU A 53 1.66 5.22 9.39
CA LEU A 53 0.63 4.52 10.16
C LEU A 53 -0.03 3.39 9.35
N ILE A 54 -0.22 3.58 8.05
CA ILE A 54 -0.72 2.54 7.14
C ILE A 54 0.24 1.35 7.17
N GLN A 55 1.53 1.57 6.96
CA GLN A 55 2.55 0.52 6.94
C GLN A 55 2.62 -0.25 8.26
N LEU A 56 2.48 0.42 9.42
CA LEU A 56 2.36 -0.28 10.71
C LEU A 56 1.11 -1.15 10.80
N SER A 57 -0.03 -0.66 10.32
CA SER A 57 -1.30 -1.39 10.35
C SER A 57 -1.31 -2.56 9.36
N ASP A 58 -0.76 -2.36 8.17
CA ASP A 58 -0.65 -3.36 7.12
C ASP A 58 0.33 -4.45 7.52
N ALA A 59 1.47 -4.11 8.13
CA ALA A 59 2.38 -5.11 8.70
C ALA A 59 1.69 -5.99 9.77
N ARG A 60 0.84 -5.43 10.63
CA ARG A 60 0.05 -6.21 11.60
C ARG A 60 -0.99 -7.10 10.90
N SER A 61 -1.67 -6.57 9.90
CA SER A 61 -2.71 -7.27 9.16
C SER A 61 -2.14 -8.42 8.36
N PHE A 62 -1.04 -8.21 7.63
CA PHE A 62 -0.34 -9.24 6.87
C PHE A 62 0.32 -10.28 7.78
N ALA A 63 0.90 -9.87 8.91
CA ALA A 63 1.40 -10.83 9.89
C ALA A 63 0.29 -11.73 10.44
N SER A 64 -0.86 -11.15 10.82
CA SER A 64 -2.02 -11.92 11.27
C SER A 64 -2.55 -12.86 10.18
N LEU A 65 -2.64 -12.39 8.93
CA LEU A 65 -3.08 -13.22 7.81
C LEU A 65 -2.06 -14.33 7.49
N ALA A 66 -0.77 -14.11 7.72
CA ALA A 66 0.30 -15.11 7.62
C ALA A 66 0.39 -16.06 8.84
N GLY A 67 -0.48 -15.92 9.84
CA GLY A 67 -0.53 -16.79 11.02
C GLY A 67 0.32 -16.34 12.20
N HIS A 68 0.93 -15.15 12.14
CA HIS A 68 1.72 -14.57 13.23
C HIS A 68 0.84 -13.73 14.17
N GLU A 69 -0.10 -14.40 14.84
CA GLU A 69 -0.97 -13.76 15.82
C GLU A 69 -0.12 -13.11 16.92
N GLY A 70 -0.40 -11.83 17.23
CA GLY A 70 0.33 -11.07 18.26
C GLY A 70 1.52 -10.23 17.76
N PHE A 71 1.89 -10.30 16.47
CA PHE A 71 2.84 -9.35 15.91
C PHE A 71 2.25 -7.93 15.87
N ALA A 72 2.74 -7.05 16.75
CA ALA A 72 2.21 -5.70 16.94
C ALA A 72 3.33 -4.67 17.13
N PRO A 73 4.15 -4.40 16.09
CA PRO A 73 5.21 -3.39 16.19
C PRO A 73 4.60 -2.02 16.50
N THR A 74 5.26 -1.25 17.36
CA THR A 74 4.89 0.14 17.70
C THR A 74 5.72 1.16 16.92
N SER A 75 6.77 0.70 16.24
CA SER A 75 7.74 1.50 15.49
C SER A 75 8.10 0.78 14.19
N LEU A 76 8.35 1.50 13.10
CA LEU A 76 8.84 0.89 11.86
C LEU A 76 10.33 0.59 11.94
N SER A 77 11.08 1.41 12.66
CA SER A 77 12.53 1.24 12.87
C SER A 77 12.92 -0.07 13.57
N ASP A 78 12.08 -0.57 14.49
CA ASP A 78 12.37 -1.76 15.30
C ASP A 78 11.56 -3.01 14.88
N ALA A 79 10.76 -2.90 13.82
CA ALA A 79 9.88 -3.98 13.39
C ALA A 79 10.68 -5.08 12.67
N ILE A 80 10.76 -6.27 13.30
CA ILE A 80 11.43 -7.45 12.72
C ILE A 80 10.37 -8.47 12.34
N ALA A 81 10.35 -8.87 11.07
CA ALA A 81 9.39 -9.84 10.57
C ALA A 81 9.49 -11.16 11.34
N PRO A 82 8.39 -11.69 11.90
CA PRO A 82 8.36 -13.07 12.34
C PRO A 82 8.61 -13.99 11.13
N LYS A 83 9.35 -15.07 11.39
CA LYS A 83 9.65 -16.08 10.38
C LYS A 83 8.55 -17.15 10.37
N PRO A 84 8.27 -17.78 9.22
CA PRO A 84 7.39 -18.95 9.16
C PRO A 84 7.78 -20.01 10.20
N ASN A 85 6.79 -20.74 10.72
CA ASN A 85 7.01 -21.85 11.65
C ASN A 85 6.26 -23.10 11.14
N PRO A 86 6.98 -24.16 10.72
CA PRO A 86 8.44 -24.30 10.72
C PRO A 86 9.15 -23.38 9.70
N PRO A 87 10.43 -23.02 9.90
CA PRO A 87 11.17 -22.06 9.05
C PRO A 87 11.26 -22.43 7.57
N GLU A 88 11.20 -23.72 7.26
CA GLU A 88 11.20 -24.28 5.91
C GLU A 88 9.83 -24.23 5.20
N SER A 89 8.79 -23.73 5.87
CA SER A 89 7.47 -23.58 5.25
C SER A 89 7.54 -22.62 4.05
N PRO A 90 6.80 -22.90 2.97
CA PRO A 90 6.73 -21.98 1.85
C PRO A 90 6.19 -20.62 2.30
N VAL A 91 6.80 -19.55 1.78
CA VAL A 91 6.33 -18.18 2.00
C VAL A 91 5.08 -17.98 1.15
N ASP A 92 3.93 -17.84 1.82
CA ASP A 92 2.69 -17.46 1.15
C ASP A 92 2.64 -15.94 0.85
N LEU A 93 1.60 -15.51 0.16
CA LEU A 93 1.40 -14.10 -0.21
C LEU A 93 1.55 -13.16 1.00
N PHE A 94 0.93 -13.47 2.13
CA PHE A 94 0.87 -12.53 3.25
C PHE A 94 2.21 -12.45 3.99
N GLN A 95 2.94 -13.56 4.09
CA GLN A 95 4.31 -13.53 4.59
C GLN A 95 5.24 -12.74 3.66
N PHE A 96 5.07 -12.86 2.34
CA PHE A 96 5.81 -12.07 1.35
C PHE A 96 5.52 -10.57 1.49
N LEU A 97 4.24 -10.20 1.58
CA LEU A 97 3.81 -8.81 1.73
C LEU A 97 4.29 -8.19 3.05
N LEU A 98 4.24 -8.92 4.15
CA LEU A 98 4.84 -8.50 5.41
C LEU A 98 6.34 -8.18 5.26
N GLY A 99 7.08 -9.04 4.54
CA GLY A 99 8.48 -8.79 4.23
C GLY A 99 8.67 -7.50 3.42
N GLY A 100 7.80 -7.25 2.44
CA GLY A 100 7.79 -6.02 1.65
C GLY A 100 7.56 -4.75 2.49
N GLU A 101 6.59 -4.77 3.41
CA GLU A 101 6.33 -3.65 4.31
C GLU A 101 7.54 -3.32 5.18
N LEU A 102 8.16 -4.34 5.76
CA LEU A 102 9.31 -4.13 6.66
C LEU A 102 10.61 -3.81 5.89
N TYR A 103 10.71 -4.21 4.62
CA TYR A 103 11.76 -3.74 3.74
C TYR A 103 11.59 -2.25 3.36
N ALA A 104 10.35 -1.82 3.12
CA ALA A 104 10.05 -0.45 2.75
C ALA A 104 10.09 0.54 3.93
N ALA A 105 9.92 0.06 5.16
CA ALA A 105 10.00 0.85 6.39
C ALA A 105 11.21 1.81 6.46
N PRO A 106 12.48 1.35 6.35
CA PRO A 106 13.62 2.27 6.37
C PRO A 106 13.62 3.25 5.19
N LEU A 107 13.07 2.87 4.02
CA LEU A 107 12.98 3.76 2.86
C LEU A 107 11.99 4.90 3.12
N LEU A 108 10.87 4.62 3.79
CA LEU A 108 9.90 5.64 4.20
C LEU A 108 10.52 6.64 5.17
N LEU A 109 11.29 6.15 6.14
CA LEU A 109 11.97 6.99 7.12
C LEU A 109 13.01 7.91 6.45
N GLU A 110 13.73 7.43 5.43
CA GLU A 110 14.62 8.29 4.64
C GLU A 110 13.85 9.32 3.79
N TYR A 111 12.72 8.96 3.18
CA TYR A 111 11.84 9.92 2.51
C TYR A 111 11.35 11.01 3.46
N ALA A 112 10.92 10.63 4.67
CA ALA A 112 10.45 11.54 5.69
C ALA A 112 11.56 12.51 6.14
N LYS A 113 12.79 12.02 6.33
CA LYS A 113 13.94 12.86 6.70
C LYS A 113 14.20 13.98 5.69
N GLN A 114 14.07 13.70 4.39
CA GLN A 114 14.20 14.72 3.33
C GLN A 114 13.12 15.82 3.41
N LEU A 115 12.03 15.54 4.12
CA LEU A 115 10.92 16.47 4.35
C LEU A 115 10.96 17.12 5.75
N ASP A 116 12.12 17.02 6.43
CA ASP A 116 12.35 17.47 7.80
C ASP A 116 11.40 16.80 8.81
N LEU A 117 11.17 15.50 8.64
CA LEU A 117 10.40 14.66 9.56
C LEU A 117 11.28 13.52 10.08
N ASP A 118 11.38 13.41 11.40
CA ASP A 118 11.83 12.19 12.05
C ASP A 118 10.64 11.29 12.40
N GLU A 119 10.92 10.07 12.86
CA GLU A 119 9.89 9.09 13.15
C GLU A 119 8.96 9.49 14.30
N GLU A 120 9.48 10.20 15.30
CA GLU A 120 8.65 10.76 16.38
C GLU A 120 7.68 11.81 15.84
N SER A 121 8.12 12.65 14.90
CA SER A 121 7.26 13.62 14.22
C SER A 121 6.17 12.92 13.40
N LEU A 122 6.47 11.80 12.74
CA LEU A 122 5.48 11.01 11.97
C LEU A 122 4.36 10.47 12.86
N LYS A 123 4.67 10.10 14.11
CA LYS A 123 3.71 9.57 15.10
C LYS A 123 3.00 10.65 15.90
N SER A 124 3.56 11.86 15.96
CA SER A 124 3.13 12.87 16.93
C SER A 124 1.70 13.35 16.67
N PRO A 125 0.79 13.27 17.66
CA PRO A 125 -0.55 13.82 17.56
C PRO A 125 -0.58 15.36 17.62
N ASN A 126 0.54 16.00 17.97
CA ASN A 126 0.68 17.45 18.12
C ASN A 126 1.31 18.12 16.89
N SER A 127 1.18 17.52 15.70
CA SER A 127 1.76 18.07 14.48
C SER A 127 0.89 19.11 13.80
N ASP A 128 1.52 19.85 12.88
CA ASP A 128 0.88 20.67 11.84
C ASP A 128 -0.13 19.90 10.97
N TYR A 129 0.02 18.57 10.87
CA TYR A 129 -0.87 17.69 10.15
C TYR A 129 -1.59 16.73 11.11
N CYS A 130 -2.93 16.73 11.06
CA CYS A 130 -3.77 15.78 11.78
C CYS A 130 -3.97 14.54 10.91
N ILE A 131 -3.73 13.35 11.47
CA ILE A 131 -3.98 12.07 10.80
C ILE A 131 -5.45 12.02 10.34
N SER A 132 -5.62 11.74 9.06
CA SER A 132 -6.91 11.81 8.38
C SER A 132 -7.68 10.51 8.56
N ALA A 133 -8.89 10.60 9.11
CA ALA A 133 -9.83 9.48 9.12
C ALA A 133 -10.12 8.96 7.71
N LYS A 134 -10.03 9.84 6.69
CA LYS A 134 -10.22 9.51 5.27
C LYS A 134 -9.08 8.62 4.77
N ALA A 135 -7.83 8.94 5.08
CA ALA A 135 -6.67 8.10 4.74
C ALA A 135 -6.62 6.79 5.54
N GLN A 136 -7.04 6.81 6.81
CA GLN A 136 -7.00 5.65 7.70
C GLN A 136 -8.15 4.64 7.47
N ALA A 137 -9.07 4.90 6.54
CA ALA A 137 -10.12 3.96 6.15
C ALA A 137 -9.55 2.67 5.53
N TYR A 138 -8.50 2.80 4.70
CA TYR A 138 -7.81 1.68 4.05
C TYR A 138 -7.19 0.69 5.06
N PRO A 139 -6.26 1.11 5.95
CA PRO A 139 -5.64 0.19 6.91
C PRO A 139 -6.65 -0.38 7.92
N SER A 140 -7.72 0.37 8.25
CA SER A 140 -8.81 -0.12 9.09
C SER A 140 -9.57 -1.29 8.45
N TYR A 141 -9.76 -1.24 7.12
CA TYR A 141 -10.40 -2.33 6.40
C TYR A 141 -9.51 -3.56 6.28
N TRP A 142 -8.20 -3.38 6.09
CA TRP A 142 -7.22 -4.48 6.19
C TRP A 142 -7.25 -5.16 7.55
N ALA A 143 -7.27 -4.39 8.64
CA ALA A 143 -7.40 -4.93 9.99
C ALA A 143 -8.70 -5.73 10.14
N ARG A 144 -9.83 -5.27 9.57
CA ARG A 144 -11.10 -6.03 9.57
C ARG A 144 -10.98 -7.36 8.81
N LEU A 145 -10.33 -7.37 7.64
CA LEU A 145 -10.12 -8.60 6.87
C LEU A 145 -9.25 -9.59 7.66
N ALA A 146 -8.17 -9.11 8.28
CA ALA A 146 -7.29 -9.90 9.11
C ALA A 146 -8.01 -10.49 10.35
N LEU A 147 -8.74 -9.66 11.10
CA LEU A 147 -9.53 -10.09 12.26
C LEU A 147 -10.60 -11.13 11.89
N SER A 148 -11.18 -10.99 10.70
CA SER A 148 -12.20 -11.91 10.18
C SER A 148 -11.60 -13.11 9.43
N LYS A 149 -10.27 -13.23 9.38
CA LYS A 149 -9.50 -14.27 8.68
C LYS A 149 -9.89 -14.41 7.20
N GLN A 150 -10.29 -13.33 6.54
CA GLN A 150 -10.71 -13.34 5.13
C GLN A 150 -9.52 -13.31 4.17
N ARG A 151 -8.71 -14.38 4.17
CA ARG A 151 -7.49 -14.51 3.37
C ARG A 151 -7.76 -14.37 1.87
N ALA A 152 -8.76 -15.06 1.32
CA ALA A 152 -9.08 -14.96 -0.11
C ALA A 152 -9.52 -13.55 -0.55
N ALA A 153 -10.29 -12.85 0.28
CA ALA A 153 -10.67 -11.46 0.02
C ALA A 153 -9.45 -10.53 -0.01
N GLY A 154 -8.54 -10.68 0.95
CA GLY A 154 -7.28 -9.94 0.97
C GLY A 154 -6.40 -10.25 -0.25
N ALA A 155 -6.25 -11.54 -0.59
CA ALA A 155 -5.46 -11.97 -1.74
C ALA A 155 -5.99 -11.41 -3.07
N ALA A 156 -7.31 -11.48 -3.27
CA ALA A 156 -7.98 -10.89 -4.43
C ALA A 156 -7.76 -9.37 -4.49
N ALA A 157 -7.88 -8.68 -3.35
CA ALA A 157 -7.67 -7.24 -3.28
C ALA A 157 -6.22 -6.85 -3.58
N CYS A 158 -5.22 -7.58 -3.09
CA CYS A 158 -3.82 -7.34 -3.45
C CYS A 158 -3.60 -7.46 -4.97
N ALA A 159 -4.07 -8.55 -5.58
CA ALA A 159 -3.89 -8.79 -7.01
C ALA A 159 -4.56 -7.71 -7.88
N VAL A 160 -5.71 -7.18 -7.47
CA VAL A 160 -6.42 -6.16 -8.24
C VAL A 160 -5.85 -4.76 -7.97
N ASN A 161 -5.53 -4.43 -6.71
CA ASN A 161 -5.32 -3.04 -6.29
C ASN A 161 -3.84 -2.63 -6.30
N PHE A 162 -2.92 -3.52 -5.91
CA PHE A 162 -1.50 -3.17 -5.83
C PHE A 162 -0.90 -2.77 -7.17
N PRO A 163 -1.31 -3.35 -8.33
CA PRO A 163 -0.87 -2.83 -9.62
C PRO A 163 -1.28 -1.37 -9.86
N ALA A 164 -2.45 -0.93 -9.38
CA ALA A 164 -2.90 0.45 -9.51
C ALA A 164 -2.04 1.38 -8.65
N TRP A 165 -1.84 1.04 -7.37
CA TRP A 165 -0.91 1.73 -6.48
C TRP A 165 0.50 1.86 -7.08
N GLY A 166 1.05 0.76 -7.62
CA GLY A 166 2.38 0.78 -8.23
C GLY A 166 2.48 1.74 -9.42
N ARG A 167 1.44 1.81 -10.27
CA ARG A 167 1.37 2.79 -11.37
C ARG A 167 1.28 4.24 -10.85
N MET A 168 0.60 4.46 -9.73
CA MET A 168 0.55 5.76 -9.07
C MET A 168 1.93 6.17 -8.57
N CYS A 169 2.63 5.27 -7.86
CA CYS A 169 4.00 5.48 -7.40
C CYS A 169 4.96 5.72 -8.56
N GLN A 170 4.84 4.98 -9.67
CA GLN A 170 5.65 5.22 -10.86
C GLN A 170 5.48 6.64 -11.41
N ARG A 171 4.24 7.11 -11.56
CA ARG A 171 3.95 8.47 -12.04
C ARG A 171 4.45 9.54 -11.07
N LEU A 172 4.30 9.29 -9.77
CA LEU A 172 4.82 10.19 -8.75
C LEU A 172 6.35 10.25 -8.81
N LEU A 173 7.02 9.11 -8.93
CA LEU A 173 8.48 9.02 -9.08
C LEU A 173 8.98 9.79 -10.30
N GLU A 174 8.33 9.60 -11.45
CA GLU A 174 8.67 10.31 -12.69
C GLU A 174 8.53 11.83 -12.52
N ALA A 175 7.48 12.29 -11.83
CA ALA A 175 7.27 13.71 -11.56
C ALA A 175 8.28 14.30 -10.56
N LEU A 176 8.60 13.57 -9.48
CA LEU A 176 9.54 14.03 -8.45
C LEU A 176 11.00 14.06 -8.94
N ARG A 177 11.32 13.41 -10.06
CA ARG A 177 12.65 13.47 -10.70
C ARG A 177 12.89 14.73 -11.52
N ASP A 178 11.87 15.55 -11.72
CA ASP A 178 12.04 16.85 -12.36
C ASP A 178 12.84 17.78 -11.43
N GLY A 179 14.14 17.89 -11.67
CA GLY A 179 15.05 18.69 -10.86
C GLY A 179 14.84 20.20 -10.94
N GLU A 180 14.04 20.70 -11.90
CA GLU A 180 13.61 22.11 -11.89
C GLU A 180 12.47 22.33 -10.90
N ALA A 181 11.52 21.39 -10.84
CA ALA A 181 10.39 21.44 -9.92
C ALA A 181 10.72 21.01 -8.49
N TYR A 182 11.61 20.03 -8.34
CA TYR A 182 11.99 19.40 -7.07
C TYR A 182 13.52 19.31 -6.92
N PRO A 183 14.21 20.45 -6.76
CA PRO A 183 15.66 20.51 -6.71
C PRO A 183 16.28 19.78 -5.51
N GLU A 184 15.48 19.44 -4.49
CA GLU A 184 15.93 18.62 -3.36
C GLU A 184 16.25 17.17 -3.74
N TYR A 185 15.71 16.65 -4.84
CA TYR A 185 16.03 15.31 -5.32
C TYR A 185 17.16 15.38 -6.36
N THR A 186 18.33 14.95 -5.94
CA THR A 186 19.59 15.30 -6.64
C THR A 186 20.03 14.27 -7.68
N SER A 187 19.42 13.08 -7.69
CA SER A 187 19.74 12.01 -8.63
C SER A 187 18.61 10.97 -8.75
N ASP A 188 18.69 10.10 -9.76
CA ASP A 188 17.72 9.00 -9.94
C ASP A 188 17.75 7.93 -8.84
N ASP A 189 18.86 7.87 -8.08
CA ASP A 189 19.10 6.98 -6.95
C ASP A 189 19.07 7.73 -5.60
N ASP A 190 18.47 8.92 -5.58
CA ASP A 190 18.29 9.69 -4.36
C ASP A 190 17.51 8.88 -3.31
N ALA A 191 18.03 8.84 -2.08
CA ALA A 191 17.44 8.08 -0.99
C ALA A 191 16.00 8.54 -0.66
N GLY A 192 15.68 9.81 -0.92
CA GLY A 192 14.32 10.33 -0.80
C GLY A 192 13.36 9.72 -1.80
N LEU A 193 13.81 9.22 -2.95
CA LEU A 193 12.93 8.60 -3.95
C LEU A 193 12.82 7.08 -3.79
N ALA A 194 13.62 6.47 -2.92
CA ALA A 194 13.72 5.02 -2.79
C ALA A 194 12.40 4.34 -2.38
N PHE A 195 11.63 4.95 -1.47
CA PHE A 195 10.33 4.42 -1.04
C PHE A 195 9.34 4.36 -2.21
N VAL A 196 9.19 5.47 -2.93
CA VAL A 196 8.27 5.55 -4.08
C VAL A 196 8.75 4.63 -5.20
N LYS A 197 10.07 4.54 -5.43
CA LYS A 197 10.70 3.62 -6.40
C LYS A 197 10.45 2.14 -6.07
N PHE A 198 10.51 1.77 -4.80
CA PHE A 198 10.21 0.41 -4.35
C PHE A 198 8.77 0.02 -4.73
N PHE A 199 7.78 0.83 -4.35
CA PHE A 199 6.38 0.56 -4.66
C PHE A 199 6.02 0.74 -6.15
N ALA A 200 6.80 1.51 -6.90
CA ALA A 200 6.66 1.60 -8.35
C ALA A 200 7.07 0.32 -9.10
N THR A 201 7.77 -0.60 -8.42
CA THR A 201 8.24 -1.85 -9.01
C THR A 201 7.14 -2.93 -8.90
N PRO A 202 6.70 -3.55 -10.02
CA PRO A 202 5.71 -4.62 -9.97
C PRO A 202 6.20 -5.82 -9.16
N ILE A 203 5.27 -6.45 -8.43
CA ILE A 203 5.53 -7.70 -7.71
C ILE A 203 5.45 -8.86 -8.71
N GLU A 204 6.56 -9.59 -8.88
CA GLU A 204 6.59 -10.82 -9.67
C GLU A 204 5.69 -11.89 -9.03
N ASP A 205 4.97 -12.65 -9.87
CA ASP A 205 4.08 -13.75 -9.45
C ASP A 205 2.95 -13.38 -8.47
N LEU A 206 2.63 -12.09 -8.29
CA LEU A 206 1.55 -11.63 -7.40
C LEU A 206 0.22 -12.36 -7.68
N ASP A 207 -0.16 -12.47 -8.95
CA ASP A 207 -1.41 -13.11 -9.36
C ASP A 207 -1.42 -14.60 -9.04
N VAL A 208 -0.26 -15.27 -9.15
CA VAL A 208 -0.12 -16.71 -8.85
C VAL A 208 -0.21 -16.96 -7.35
N MET A 209 0.47 -16.14 -6.54
CA MET A 209 0.38 -16.20 -5.07
C MET A 209 -1.06 -15.95 -4.59
N ALA A 210 -1.73 -14.94 -5.17
CA ALA A 210 -3.11 -14.63 -4.83
C ALA A 210 -4.10 -15.72 -5.27
N ALA A 211 -3.94 -16.24 -6.50
CA ALA A 211 -4.79 -17.30 -7.03
C ALA A 211 -4.74 -18.56 -6.17
N THR A 212 -3.54 -18.94 -5.70
CA THR A 212 -3.36 -20.08 -4.78
C THR A 212 -4.25 -19.95 -3.55
N ILE A 213 -4.22 -18.79 -2.87
CA ILE A 213 -5.03 -18.56 -1.66
C ILE A 213 -6.54 -18.53 -1.98
N ILE A 214 -6.94 -17.93 -3.09
CA ILE A 214 -8.35 -17.89 -3.52
C ILE A 214 -8.89 -19.31 -3.76
N GLU A 215 -8.07 -20.18 -4.36
CA GLU A 215 -8.43 -21.57 -4.64
C GLU A 215 -8.51 -22.43 -3.36
N GLU A 216 -7.56 -22.25 -2.44
CA GLU A 216 -7.50 -22.94 -1.15
C GLU A 216 -8.72 -22.67 -0.26
N GLU A 217 -9.13 -21.40 -0.13
CA GLU A 217 -10.25 -20.99 0.73
C GLU A 217 -11.63 -21.31 0.13
N ASN A 218 -11.68 -21.63 -1.18
CA ASN A 218 -12.88 -22.09 -1.87
C ASN A 218 -14.11 -21.17 -1.72
N VAL A 219 -13.91 -19.84 -1.65
CA VAL A 219 -14.98 -18.84 -1.55
C VAL A 219 -15.64 -18.55 -2.90
N SER A 220 -16.85 -17.99 -2.87
CA SER A 220 -17.56 -17.56 -4.08
C SER A 220 -16.97 -16.26 -4.65
N TYR A 221 -17.21 -16.02 -5.94
CA TYR A 221 -16.82 -14.77 -6.60
C TYR A 221 -17.48 -13.57 -5.94
N GLU A 222 -18.76 -13.71 -5.59
CA GLU A 222 -19.60 -12.67 -5.02
C GLU A 222 -19.08 -12.19 -3.66
N GLU A 223 -18.46 -13.08 -2.88
CA GLU A 223 -17.82 -12.74 -1.60
C GLU A 223 -16.54 -11.89 -1.76
N LEU A 224 -15.90 -11.94 -2.93
CA LEU A 224 -14.66 -11.22 -3.21
C LEU A 224 -14.89 -9.81 -3.76
N VAL A 225 -16.00 -9.58 -4.45
CA VAL A 225 -16.30 -8.32 -5.15
C VAL A 225 -16.27 -7.12 -4.19
N GLU A 226 -16.98 -7.21 -3.07
CA GLU A 226 -17.16 -6.08 -2.16
C GLU A 226 -15.86 -5.69 -1.45
N PRO A 227 -15.06 -6.62 -0.87
CA PRO A 227 -13.74 -6.28 -0.31
C PRO A 227 -12.78 -5.63 -1.30
N VAL A 228 -12.71 -6.15 -2.54
CA VAL A 228 -11.84 -5.61 -3.59
C VAL A 228 -12.26 -4.17 -3.93
N ARG A 229 -13.55 -3.96 -4.19
CA ARG A 229 -14.13 -2.65 -4.50
C ARG A 229 -13.87 -1.62 -3.39
N LEU A 230 -14.13 -1.99 -2.13
CA LEU A 230 -13.96 -1.08 -1.00
C LEU A 230 -12.49 -0.67 -0.81
N LEU A 231 -11.54 -1.60 -0.91
CA LEU A 231 -10.10 -1.26 -0.80
C LEU A 231 -9.65 -0.31 -1.92
N GLN A 232 -10.17 -0.45 -3.13
CA GLN A 232 -9.89 0.51 -4.21
C GLN A 232 -10.46 1.90 -3.94
N GLU A 233 -11.68 1.97 -3.43
CA GLU A 233 -12.30 3.25 -3.06
C GLU A 233 -11.58 3.91 -1.89
N TYR A 234 -11.10 3.13 -0.92
CA TYR A 234 -10.26 3.64 0.17
C TYR A 234 -8.89 4.13 -0.31
N GLU A 235 -8.33 3.56 -1.38
CA GLU A 235 -7.12 4.10 -2.00
C GLU A 235 -7.36 5.51 -2.55
N ILE A 236 -8.50 5.74 -3.22
CA ILE A 236 -8.87 7.11 -3.66
C ILE A 236 -8.98 8.04 -2.45
N MET A 237 -9.62 7.58 -1.37
CA MET A 237 -9.76 8.38 -0.15
C MET A 237 -8.40 8.76 0.45
N PHE A 238 -7.42 7.84 0.44
CA PHE A 238 -6.05 8.15 0.82
C PHE A 238 -5.45 9.28 -0.03
N TRP A 239 -5.51 9.15 -1.36
CA TRP A 239 -4.93 10.15 -2.27
C TRP A 239 -5.59 11.52 -2.13
N ASP A 240 -6.91 11.57 -1.96
CA ASP A 240 -7.62 12.82 -1.70
C ASP A 240 -7.16 13.44 -0.37
N ALA A 241 -7.10 12.65 0.71
CA ALA A 241 -6.78 13.13 2.05
C ALA A 241 -5.42 13.82 2.12
N ILE A 242 -4.39 13.22 1.50
CA ILE A 242 -3.04 13.80 1.48
C ILE A 242 -2.94 15.00 0.53
N PHE A 243 -3.87 15.14 -0.43
CA PHE A 243 -3.93 16.30 -1.32
C PHE A 243 -4.63 17.50 -0.66
N GLU A 244 -5.58 17.26 0.25
CA GLU A 244 -6.29 18.27 1.03
C GLU A 244 -5.43 18.90 2.16
N ALA A 245 -4.21 18.38 2.38
CA ALA A 245 -3.26 18.77 3.43
C ALA A 245 -2.47 20.07 3.17
#